data_AF-A0A943GL56-F1
#
_entry.id   AF-A0A943GL56-F1
#
_cell.length_a   1.000
_cell.length_b   1.000
_cell.length_c   1.000
_cell.angle_alpha   90.00
_cell.angle_beta   90.00
_cell.angle_gamma   90.00
#
_symmetry.space_group_name_H-M   'P 1'
#
loop_
_entity.id
_entity.type
_entity.pdbx_description
1 polymer ?
#
loop_
_entity_poly.entity_id
_entity_poly.type
_entity_poly.pdbx_seq_one_letter_code
_entity_poly.pdbx_strand_id
1 'polypeptide(L)'
;MRKFNWDEFKNKENKIVVHCKTKVEAKDFCKQMHKHRMKWCNGESYLKNTNYDMYNERTCYYGDGEYSSRDFAEKYNYKILEWSDYTNKEFTKADLKDGMVVKHRNGDKKMVISEALIGEDGYSDRNCFREDLTDRYFKDLDIVGVYAIKEYSNFADMLSDYNLELIWERTELKKMTVEEMRKKLEELTGEQIEVTA
;
A
#
# COMPACT_ATOMS: atom_id res chain seq x y z
N MET A 1 -1.10 -12.25 8.57
CA MET A 1 -0.79 -12.24 7.13
C MET A 1 -1.52 -13.41 6.48
N ARG A 2 -2.27 -13.18 5.39
CA ARG A 2 -3.01 -14.24 4.69
C ARG A 2 -2.10 -14.90 3.65
N LYS A 3 -2.24 -16.22 3.47
CA LYS A 3 -1.55 -16.93 2.38
C LYS A 3 -2.31 -16.67 1.07
N PHE A 4 -1.62 -16.26 0.02
CA PHE A 4 -2.23 -16.05 -1.29
C PHE A 4 -2.46 -17.39 -2.00
N ASN A 5 -3.68 -17.61 -2.49
CA ASN A 5 -4.06 -18.84 -3.19
C ASN A 5 -3.93 -18.66 -4.71
N TRP A 6 -2.80 -19.12 -5.25
CA TRP A 6 -2.49 -19.00 -6.68
C TRP A 6 -3.40 -19.83 -7.58
N ASP A 7 -3.87 -20.99 -7.11
CA ASP A 7 -4.74 -21.85 -7.91
C ASP A 7 -6.14 -21.24 -8.03
N GLU A 8 -6.65 -20.65 -6.95
CA GLU A 8 -7.91 -19.90 -6.96
C GLU A 8 -7.82 -18.67 -7.87
N PHE A 9 -6.71 -17.93 -7.81
CA PHE A 9 -6.47 -16.76 -8.66
C PHE A 9 -6.38 -17.09 -10.15
N LYS A 10 -5.75 -18.22 -10.51
CA LYS A 10 -5.58 -18.65 -11.91
C LYS A 10 -6.88 -19.17 -12.54
N ASN A 11 -7.83 -19.62 -11.74
CA ASN A 11 -9.11 -20.11 -12.26
C ASN A 11 -10.00 -18.93 -12.69
N LYS A 12 -10.25 -18.83 -14.00
CA LYS A 12 -11.08 -17.78 -14.61
C LYS A 12 -12.53 -17.75 -14.08
N GLU A 13 -13.07 -18.89 -13.67
CA GLU A 13 -14.45 -18.99 -13.15
C GLU A 13 -14.62 -18.28 -11.81
N ASN A 14 -13.55 -18.16 -11.03
CA ASN A 14 -13.58 -17.51 -9.72
C ASN A 14 -13.72 -15.99 -9.82
N LYS A 15 -13.49 -15.40 -11.01
CA LYS A 15 -13.53 -13.96 -11.26
C LYS A 15 -12.79 -13.15 -10.19
N ILE A 16 -11.54 -13.54 -9.93
CA ILE A 16 -10.65 -12.86 -8.99
C ILE A 16 -9.72 -11.93 -9.73
N VAL A 17 -9.54 -10.73 -9.18
CA VAL A 17 -8.47 -9.81 -9.58
C VAL A 17 -7.65 -9.41 -8.38
N VAL A 18 -6.40 -9.07 -8.60
CA VAL A 18 -5.54 -8.49 -7.58
C VAL A 18 -5.32 -7.02 -7.87
N HIS A 19 -5.70 -6.17 -6.93
CA HIS A 19 -5.49 -4.74 -6.98
C HIS A 19 -4.15 -4.39 -6.34
N CYS A 20 -3.37 -3.53 -7.01
CA CYS A 20 -2.12 -2.97 -6.48
C CYS A 20 -2.25 -1.45 -6.42
N LYS A 21 -2.19 -0.89 -5.22
CA LYS A 21 -2.34 0.56 -4.94
C LYS A 21 -1.10 1.36 -5.30
N THR A 22 0.05 0.70 -5.33
CA THR A 22 1.35 1.33 -5.58
C THR A 22 2.12 0.62 -6.68
N LYS A 23 3.02 1.35 -7.35
CA LYS A 23 3.94 0.76 -8.32
C LYS A 23 4.88 -0.26 -7.68
N VAL A 24 5.16 -0.13 -6.38
CA VAL A 24 5.95 -1.10 -5.61
C VAL A 24 5.19 -2.40 -5.44
N GLU A 25 3.91 -2.34 -5.07
CA GLU A 25 3.02 -3.51 -5.01
C GLU A 25 2.91 -4.18 -6.38
N ALA A 26 2.65 -3.40 -7.43
CA ALA A 26 2.55 -3.91 -8.80
C ALA A 26 3.82 -4.65 -9.25
N LYS A 27 5.00 -4.06 -8.99
CA LYS A 27 6.30 -4.69 -9.28
C LYS A 27 6.49 -5.99 -8.49
N ASP A 28 6.11 -6.01 -7.22
CA ASP A 28 6.21 -7.22 -6.41
C ASP A 28 5.25 -8.30 -6.91
N PHE A 29 3.98 -7.97 -7.14
CA PHE A 29 2.97 -8.92 -7.61
C PHE A 29 3.33 -9.52 -8.97
N CYS A 30 3.75 -8.67 -9.93
CA CYS A 30 4.24 -9.10 -11.25
C CYS A 30 5.44 -10.07 -11.13
N LYS A 31 6.36 -9.83 -10.19
CA LYS A 31 7.47 -10.77 -9.91
C LYS A 31 6.96 -12.09 -9.36
N GLN A 32 5.97 -12.09 -8.48
CA GLN A 32 5.39 -13.33 -7.98
C GLN A 32 4.66 -14.11 -9.09
N MET A 33 3.85 -13.44 -9.91
CA MET A 33 3.21 -14.06 -11.08
C MET A 33 4.23 -14.72 -12.02
N HIS A 34 5.36 -14.05 -12.28
CA HIS A 34 6.46 -14.63 -13.03
C HIS A 34 7.05 -15.89 -12.37
N LYS A 35 7.30 -15.88 -11.05
CA LYS A 35 7.77 -17.07 -10.31
C LYS A 35 6.78 -18.23 -10.39
N HIS A 36 5.48 -17.93 -10.46
CA HIS A 36 4.41 -18.91 -10.65
C HIS A 36 4.18 -19.30 -12.12
N ARG A 37 5.16 -19.02 -13.00
CA ARG A 37 5.22 -19.36 -14.43
C ARG A 37 4.11 -18.76 -15.28
N MET A 38 3.50 -17.67 -14.81
CA MET A 38 2.49 -16.93 -15.55
C MET A 38 3.15 -15.97 -16.54
N LYS A 39 2.43 -15.54 -17.57
CA LYS A 39 2.85 -14.54 -18.56
C LYS A 39 1.68 -13.65 -18.95
N TRP A 40 1.98 -12.46 -19.47
CA TRP A 40 0.97 -11.63 -20.13
C TRP A 40 0.30 -12.42 -21.28
N CYS A 41 -0.93 -12.07 -21.64
CA CYS A 41 -1.68 -12.74 -22.70
C CYS A 41 -0.96 -12.72 -24.07
N ASN A 42 -0.10 -11.72 -24.31
CA ASN A 42 0.76 -11.61 -25.48
C ASN A 42 2.05 -12.47 -25.41
N GLY A 43 2.24 -13.25 -24.33
CA GLY A 43 3.40 -14.10 -24.10
C GLY A 43 4.62 -13.40 -23.49
N GLU A 44 4.57 -12.09 -23.26
CA GLU A 44 5.68 -11.36 -22.63
C GLU A 44 5.81 -11.64 -21.13
N SER A 45 7.02 -11.41 -20.62
CA SER A 45 7.32 -11.56 -19.19
C SER A 45 6.85 -10.36 -18.38
N TYR A 46 6.25 -10.61 -17.21
CA TYR A 46 5.91 -9.59 -16.21
C TYR A 46 7.10 -8.79 -15.69
N LEU A 47 8.33 -9.29 -15.87
CA LEU A 47 9.54 -8.56 -15.47
C LEU A 47 9.89 -7.39 -16.39
N LYS A 48 9.36 -7.38 -17.63
CA LYS A 48 9.65 -6.34 -18.63
C LYS A 48 8.83 -5.08 -18.39
N ASN A 49 7.53 -5.25 -18.15
CA ASN A 49 6.59 -4.16 -17.91
C ASN A 49 5.46 -4.66 -16.99
N THR A 50 5.13 -3.85 -15.98
CA THR A 50 4.02 -4.12 -15.06
C THR A 50 2.68 -3.58 -15.57
N ASN A 51 2.68 -2.69 -16.56
CA ASN A 51 1.48 -1.98 -17.04
C ASN A 51 0.76 -1.14 -15.96
N TYR A 52 1.39 -0.90 -14.82
CA TYR A 52 0.83 -0.12 -13.72
C TYR A 52 0.48 1.31 -14.15
N ASP A 53 1.34 1.95 -14.94
CA ASP A 53 1.18 3.36 -15.33
C ASP A 53 -0.07 3.62 -16.19
N MET A 54 -0.75 2.56 -16.67
CA MET A 54 -2.00 2.66 -17.43
C MET A 54 -3.19 3.09 -16.58
N TYR A 55 -3.25 2.65 -15.31
CA TYR A 55 -4.35 2.94 -14.39
C TYR A 55 -3.87 3.39 -13.00
N ASN A 56 -2.56 3.47 -12.79
CA ASN A 56 -1.88 3.88 -11.56
C ASN A 56 -2.46 3.17 -10.33
N GLU A 57 -2.85 3.91 -9.30
CA GLU A 57 -3.38 3.40 -8.03
C GLU A 57 -4.69 2.62 -8.17
N ARG A 58 -5.27 2.57 -9.37
CA ARG A 58 -6.49 1.84 -9.71
C ARG A 58 -6.21 0.58 -10.53
N THR A 59 -4.97 0.13 -10.63
CA THR A 59 -4.60 -1.02 -11.47
C THR A 59 -4.98 -2.35 -10.82
N CYS A 60 -5.72 -3.17 -11.57
CA CYS A 60 -6.04 -4.56 -11.25
C CYS A 60 -5.35 -5.53 -12.23
N TYR A 61 -4.93 -6.69 -11.73
CA TYR A 61 -4.24 -7.76 -12.46
C TYR A 61 -5.06 -9.04 -12.44
N TYR A 62 -5.07 -9.76 -13.57
CA TYR A 62 -5.91 -10.92 -13.81
C TYR A 62 -5.09 -12.20 -13.93
N GLY A 63 -5.70 -13.32 -13.53
CA GLY A 63 -5.07 -14.65 -13.54
C GLY A 63 -4.71 -15.18 -14.93
N ASP A 64 -5.23 -14.56 -15.98
CA ASP A 64 -5.01 -14.93 -17.38
C ASP A 64 -4.05 -13.99 -18.12
N GLY A 65 -3.38 -13.12 -17.38
CA GLY A 65 -2.40 -12.21 -17.94
C GLY A 65 -3.01 -11.01 -18.65
N GLU A 66 -4.10 -10.49 -18.10
CA GLU A 66 -4.66 -9.19 -18.41
C GLU A 66 -4.51 -8.21 -17.22
N TYR A 67 -4.76 -6.94 -17.49
CA TYR A 67 -4.81 -5.88 -16.49
C TYR A 67 -5.92 -4.88 -16.88
N SER A 68 -6.53 -4.23 -15.89
CA SER A 68 -7.57 -3.23 -16.13
C SER A 68 -7.62 -2.21 -14.99
N SER A 69 -8.53 -1.23 -15.10
CA SER A 69 -8.89 -0.39 -13.96
C SER A 69 -9.74 -1.15 -12.94
N ARG A 70 -9.72 -0.67 -11.70
CA ARG A 70 -10.60 -1.10 -10.61
C ARG A 70 -12.08 -0.91 -10.96
N ASP A 71 -12.44 0.20 -11.61
CA ASP A 71 -13.81 0.46 -12.09
C ASP A 71 -14.35 -0.66 -12.96
N PHE A 72 -13.50 -1.17 -13.86
CA PHE A 72 -13.88 -2.28 -14.73
C PHE A 72 -14.12 -3.55 -13.91
N ALA A 73 -13.22 -3.89 -12.99
CA ALA A 73 -13.38 -5.05 -12.12
C ALA A 73 -14.68 -4.97 -11.29
N GLU A 74 -14.99 -3.80 -10.73
CA GLU A 74 -16.22 -3.55 -9.96
C GLU A 74 -17.47 -3.65 -10.85
N LYS A 75 -17.47 -3.01 -12.02
CA LYS A 75 -18.58 -3.05 -12.99
C LYS A 75 -18.95 -4.48 -13.40
N TYR A 76 -17.96 -5.36 -13.52
CA TYR A 76 -18.16 -6.76 -13.91
C TYR A 76 -18.21 -7.73 -12.71
N ASN A 77 -18.35 -7.23 -11.48
CA ASN A 77 -18.49 -8.01 -10.26
C ASN A 77 -17.35 -9.02 -10.05
N TYR A 78 -16.10 -8.59 -10.23
CA TYR A 78 -14.93 -9.36 -9.83
C TYR A 78 -14.70 -9.28 -8.32
N LYS A 79 -14.24 -10.37 -7.72
CA LYS A 79 -13.70 -10.38 -6.35
C LYS A 79 -12.32 -9.72 -6.37
N ILE A 80 -12.24 -8.52 -5.81
CA ILE A 80 -11.00 -7.74 -5.74
C ILE A 80 -10.25 -8.13 -4.46
N LEU A 81 -9.02 -8.61 -4.63
CA LEU A 81 -8.07 -8.87 -3.55
C LEU A 81 -7.03 -7.75 -3.52
N GLU A 82 -6.80 -7.15 -2.36
CA GLU A 82 -5.75 -6.14 -2.20
C GLU A 82 -4.40 -6.82 -2.00
N TRP A 83 -3.41 -6.53 -2.85
CA TRP A 83 -2.09 -7.19 -2.73
C TRP A 83 -1.42 -6.92 -1.38
N SER A 84 -1.66 -5.74 -0.81
CA SER A 84 -1.21 -5.36 0.54
C SER A 84 -1.63 -6.33 1.65
N ASP A 85 -2.75 -7.05 1.49
CA ASP A 85 -3.23 -8.02 2.50
C ASP A 85 -2.37 -9.30 2.55
N TYR A 86 -1.57 -9.52 1.51
CA TYR A 86 -0.75 -10.71 1.29
C TYR A 86 0.75 -10.41 1.34
N THR A 87 1.13 -9.13 1.30
CA THR A 87 2.53 -8.70 1.42
C THR A 87 2.75 -7.85 2.64
N ASN A 88 3.66 -8.29 3.50
CA ASN A 88 4.15 -7.49 4.61
C ASN A 88 5.54 -6.97 4.24
N LYS A 89 5.60 -6.00 3.33
CA LYS A 89 6.86 -5.27 3.17
C LYS A 89 6.93 -4.30 4.33
N GLU A 90 7.58 -4.71 5.41
CA GLU A 90 7.95 -3.79 6.48
C GLU A 90 8.78 -2.68 5.84
N PHE A 91 8.26 -1.46 5.89
CA PHE A 91 8.98 -0.28 5.45
C PHE A 91 9.59 0.32 6.70
N THR A 92 10.91 0.39 6.72
CA THR A 92 11.69 0.80 7.88
C THR A 92 12.35 2.14 7.62
N LYS A 93 12.93 2.71 8.68
CA LYS A 93 13.76 3.90 8.56
C LYS A 93 14.89 3.75 7.54
N ALA A 94 15.44 2.56 7.36
CA ALA A 94 16.48 2.27 6.37
C ALA A 94 16.00 2.35 4.91
N ASP A 95 14.69 2.22 4.67
CA ASP A 95 14.10 2.30 3.33
C ASP A 95 13.89 3.74 2.84
N LEU A 96 13.98 4.73 3.74
CA LEU A 96 13.96 6.16 3.38
C LEU A 96 15.20 6.52 2.56
N LYS A 97 14.98 7.21 1.43
CA LYS A 97 16.02 7.65 0.50
C LYS A 97 15.81 9.09 0.10
N ASP A 98 16.90 9.74 -0.27
CA ASP A 98 16.91 11.10 -0.79
C ASP A 98 15.86 11.30 -1.90
N GLY A 99 15.13 12.41 -1.82
CA GLY A 99 14.07 12.76 -2.75
C GLY A 99 12.72 12.08 -2.49
N MET A 100 12.62 11.16 -1.53
CA MET A 100 11.31 10.71 -1.04
C MET A 100 10.63 11.80 -0.21
N VAL A 101 9.31 11.84 -0.24
CA VAL A 101 8.50 12.71 0.62
C VAL A 101 7.85 11.86 1.69
N VAL A 102 7.98 12.25 2.94
CA VAL A 102 7.24 11.65 4.07
C VAL A 102 6.04 12.51 4.41
N LYS A 103 4.97 11.87 4.88
CA LYS A 103 3.82 12.53 5.48
C LYS A 103 3.78 12.16 6.96
N HIS A 104 3.80 13.17 7.82
CA HIS A 104 3.60 13.02 9.25
C HIS A 104 2.12 12.86 9.57
N ARG A 105 1.82 12.33 10.76
CA ARG A 105 0.44 12.10 11.22
C ARG A 105 -0.38 13.39 11.30
N ASN A 106 0.24 14.51 11.66
CA ASN A 106 -0.38 15.84 11.65
C ASN A 106 -0.71 16.37 10.23
N GLY A 107 -0.27 15.67 9.17
CA GLY A 107 -0.52 16.02 7.78
C GLY A 107 0.66 16.73 7.09
N ASP A 108 1.65 17.19 7.85
CA ASP A 108 2.81 17.89 7.30
C ASP A 108 3.63 16.95 6.42
N LYS A 109 4.27 17.52 5.40
CA LYS A 109 5.12 16.77 4.47
C LYS A 109 6.53 17.31 4.46
N LYS A 110 7.50 16.38 4.44
CA LYS A 110 8.92 16.71 4.42
C LYS A 110 9.64 15.83 3.41
N MET A 111 10.61 16.40 2.71
CA MET A 111 11.48 15.68 1.80
C MET A 111 12.67 15.12 2.56
N VAL A 112 13.03 13.86 2.28
CA VAL A 112 14.24 13.23 2.78
C VAL A 112 15.44 13.76 1.99
N ILE A 113 16.42 14.32 2.69
CA ILE A 113 17.70 14.78 2.14
C ILE A 113 18.80 14.40 3.12
N SER A 114 19.60 13.40 2.77
CA SER A 114 20.61 12.80 3.64
C SER A 114 19.96 12.35 4.96
N GLU A 115 20.49 12.82 6.10
CA GLU A 115 19.96 12.53 7.44
C GLU A 115 18.89 13.54 7.90
N ALA A 116 18.44 14.45 7.03
CA ALA A 116 17.42 15.44 7.34
C ALA A 116 16.11 15.19 6.60
N LEU A 117 15.00 15.52 7.24
CA LEU A 117 13.67 15.61 6.64
C LEU A 117 13.29 17.10 6.63
N ILE A 118 13.19 17.72 5.45
CA ILE A 118 13.02 19.16 5.28
C ILE A 118 11.65 19.48 4.70
N GLY A 119 10.89 20.36 5.36
CA GLY A 119 9.59 20.86 4.92
C GLY A 119 9.47 22.37 5.10
N GLU A 120 8.29 22.92 4.84
CA GLU A 120 8.02 24.37 4.95
C GLU A 120 8.14 24.88 6.40
N ASP A 121 7.87 24.02 7.39
CA ASP A 121 7.91 24.30 8.83
C ASP A 121 9.32 24.12 9.44
N GLY A 122 10.32 23.76 8.63
CA GLY A 122 11.71 23.53 9.07
C GLY A 122 12.17 22.09 8.84
N TYR A 123 13.11 21.63 9.65
CA TYR A 123 13.72 20.30 9.48
C TYR A 123 13.50 19.39 10.68
N SER A 124 13.60 18.08 10.44
CA SER A 124 13.64 17.03 11.45
C SER A 124 14.84 16.13 11.19
N ASP A 125 15.57 15.75 12.22
CA ASP A 125 16.68 14.81 12.10
C ASP A 125 16.14 13.39 11.97
N ARG A 126 16.71 12.58 11.07
CA ARG A 126 16.31 11.19 10.85
C ARG A 126 16.46 10.35 12.12
N ASN A 127 17.35 10.72 13.05
CA ASN A 127 17.52 10.06 14.33
C ASN A 127 16.35 10.27 15.29
N CYS A 128 15.47 11.26 15.06
CA CYS A 128 14.21 11.40 15.81
C CYS A 128 13.28 10.20 15.62
N PHE A 129 13.48 9.40 14.56
CA PHE A 129 12.64 8.25 14.25
C PHE A 129 13.25 6.92 14.71
N ARG A 130 12.37 6.03 15.15
CA ARG A 130 12.67 4.61 15.37
C ARG A 130 12.64 3.85 14.04
N GLU A 131 13.04 2.58 14.06
CA GLU A 131 13.06 1.75 12.84
C GLU A 131 11.67 1.55 12.23
N ASP A 132 10.62 1.53 13.05
CA ASP A 132 9.22 1.42 12.64
C ASP A 132 8.59 2.77 12.24
N LEU A 133 9.44 3.77 11.97
CA LEU A 133 9.06 5.13 11.55
C LEU A 133 8.20 5.91 12.55
N THR A 134 8.11 5.46 13.81
CA THR A 134 7.51 6.26 14.88
C THR A 134 8.49 7.33 15.36
N ASP A 135 7.97 8.50 15.69
CA ASP A 135 8.78 9.55 16.29
C ASP A 135 9.06 9.20 17.76
N ARG A 136 10.26 9.52 18.24
CA ARG A 136 10.69 9.17 19.61
C ARG A 136 9.99 9.99 20.69
N TYR A 137 9.49 11.17 20.36
CA TYR A 137 9.02 12.16 21.32
C TYR A 137 7.56 12.56 21.10
N PHE A 138 7.12 12.70 19.85
CA PHE A 138 5.82 13.25 19.49
C PHE A 138 5.07 12.36 18.50
N LYS A 139 4.01 11.68 18.97
CA LYS A 139 3.20 10.78 18.15
C LYS A 139 2.60 11.43 16.89
N ASP A 140 2.33 12.73 16.94
CA ASP A 140 1.79 13.49 15.81
C ASP A 140 2.81 13.68 14.68
N LEU A 141 4.10 13.43 14.97
CA LEU A 141 5.18 13.44 14.00
C LEU A 141 5.51 12.05 13.45
N ASP A 142 4.81 10.99 13.89
CA ASP A 142 4.97 9.67 13.28
C ASP A 142 4.86 9.77 11.76
N ILE A 143 5.78 9.14 11.03
CA ILE A 143 5.64 9.02 9.59
C ILE A 143 4.54 8.00 9.31
N VAL A 144 3.50 8.44 8.62
CA VAL A 144 2.32 7.64 8.26
C VAL A 144 2.22 7.38 6.76
N GLY A 145 3.02 8.07 5.94
CA GLY A 145 3.08 7.82 4.50
C GLY A 145 4.45 8.19 3.94
N VAL A 146 4.85 7.50 2.88
CA VAL A 146 6.06 7.76 2.10
C VAL A 146 5.69 7.77 0.62
N TYR A 147 6.21 8.75 -0.12
CA TYR A 147 5.82 9.04 -1.48
C TYR A 147 7.04 9.31 -2.36
N ALA A 148 6.93 8.96 -3.64
CA ALA A 148 7.80 9.44 -4.71
C ALA A 148 7.21 10.74 -5.28
N ILE A 149 8.08 11.59 -5.81
CA ILE A 149 7.70 12.78 -6.55
C ILE A 149 7.53 12.39 -8.02
N LYS A 150 6.41 12.78 -8.64
CA LYS A 150 6.13 12.48 -10.06
C LYS A 150 6.92 13.41 -10.98
N GLU A 151 6.87 14.71 -10.70
CA GLU A 151 7.50 15.76 -11.53
C GLU A 151 8.24 16.78 -10.65
N TYR A 152 9.43 17.19 -11.10
CA TYR A 152 10.22 18.21 -10.39
C TYR A 152 9.78 19.61 -10.78
N SER A 153 9.50 20.44 -9.77
CA SER A 153 9.00 21.81 -9.93
C SER A 153 9.46 22.68 -8.76
N ASN A 154 8.67 23.69 -8.36
CA ASN A 154 8.98 24.43 -7.13
C ASN A 154 8.69 23.56 -5.89
N PHE A 155 9.27 23.94 -4.75
CA PHE A 155 9.22 23.11 -3.55
C PHE A 155 7.80 22.84 -3.04
N ALA A 156 6.90 23.84 -3.10
CA ALA A 156 5.51 23.67 -2.67
C ALA A 156 4.76 22.67 -3.56
N ASP A 157 4.96 22.77 -4.88
CA ASP A 157 4.39 21.82 -5.85
C ASP A 157 5.00 20.41 -5.71
N MET A 158 6.27 20.30 -5.33
CA MET A 158 6.93 19.02 -5.04
C MET A 158 6.33 18.29 -3.84
N LEU A 159 5.77 19.01 -2.86
CA LEU A 159 5.10 18.44 -1.67
C LEU A 159 3.56 18.35 -1.81
N SER A 160 3.03 18.81 -2.94
CA SER A 160 1.59 18.82 -3.19
C SER A 160 1.05 17.43 -3.55
N ASP A 161 -0.13 17.08 -3.03
CA ASP A 161 -0.70 15.72 -3.16
C ASP A 161 -0.83 15.25 -4.62
N TYR A 162 -1.14 16.15 -5.56
CA TYR A 162 -1.27 15.80 -6.97
C TYR A 162 0.05 15.28 -7.57
N ASN A 163 1.18 15.74 -7.04
CA ASN A 163 2.53 15.41 -7.50
C ASN A 163 3.17 14.22 -6.74
N LEU A 164 2.43 13.61 -5.82
CA LEU A 164 2.93 12.50 -5.01
C LEU A 164 2.38 11.15 -5.50
N GLU A 165 3.26 10.16 -5.58
CA GLU A 165 2.93 8.76 -5.85
C GLU A 165 3.23 7.93 -4.59
N LEU A 166 2.22 7.22 -4.07
CA LEU A 166 2.35 6.46 -2.83
C LEU A 166 3.37 5.31 -2.97
N ILE A 167 4.32 5.25 -2.04
CA ILE A 167 5.27 4.14 -1.90
C ILE A 167 4.85 3.23 -0.75
N TRP A 168 4.47 3.83 0.38
CA TRP A 168 4.10 3.13 1.59
C TRP A 168 3.14 3.97 2.43
N GLU A 169 2.19 3.30 3.08
CA GLU A 169 1.27 3.90 4.05
C GLU A 169 1.24 3.05 5.32
N ARG A 170 1.23 3.71 6.48
CA ARG A 170 1.15 3.04 7.76
C ARG A 170 -0.21 2.37 7.90
N THR A 171 -0.20 1.06 8.10
CA THR A 171 -1.41 0.31 8.48
C THR A 171 -1.62 0.45 9.98
N GLU A 172 -2.61 1.26 10.38
CA GLU A 172 -3.01 1.37 11.78
C GLU A 172 -3.91 0.20 12.17
N LEU A 173 -3.41 -0.66 13.05
CA LEU A 173 -4.26 -1.68 13.67
C LEU A 173 -5.20 -1.00 14.65
N LYS A 174 -6.51 -1.11 14.39
CA LYS A 174 -7.53 -0.63 15.33
C LYS A 174 -7.45 -1.47 16.60
N LYS A 175 -6.87 -0.91 17.65
CA LYS A 175 -6.96 -1.46 19.00
C LYS A 175 -8.39 -1.27 19.50
N MET A 176 -8.97 -2.34 19.99
CA MET A 176 -10.26 -2.34 20.65
C MET A 176 -10.21 -3.37 21.77
N THR A 177 -10.97 -3.14 22.83
CA THR A 177 -11.06 -4.10 23.95
C THR A 177 -11.84 -5.34 23.53
N VAL A 178 -11.73 -6.42 24.31
CA VAL A 178 -12.48 -7.66 24.07
C VAL A 178 -13.99 -7.39 24.08
N GLU A 179 -14.43 -6.48 24.94
CA GLU A 179 -15.81 -6.05 25.11
C GLU A 179 -16.31 -5.24 23.91
N GLU A 180 -15.46 -4.38 23.34
CA GLU A 180 -15.77 -3.66 22.10
C GLU A 180 -15.86 -4.60 20.90
N MET A 181 -15.01 -5.64 20.84
CA MET A 181 -15.11 -6.70 19.82
C MET A 181 -16.41 -7.48 19.98
N ARG A 182 -16.70 -7.94 21.21
CA ARG A 182 -17.92 -8.67 21.55
C ARG A 182 -19.14 -7.87 21.10
N LYS A 183 -19.27 -6.62 21.54
CA LYS A 183 -20.43 -5.78 21.23
C LYS A 183 -20.66 -5.63 19.73
N LYS A 184 -19.60 -5.37 18.96
CA LYS A 184 -19.71 -5.28 17.49
C LYS A 184 -20.11 -6.60 16.84
N LEU A 185 -19.62 -7.71 17.39
CA LEU A 185 -19.96 -9.03 16.87
C LEU A 185 -21.42 -9.36 17.18
N GLU A 186 -21.91 -9.05 18.38
CA GLU A 186 -23.33 -9.16 18.77
C GLU A 186 -24.23 -8.27 17.87
N GLU A 187 -23.81 -7.04 17.55
CA GLU A 187 -24.52 -6.16 16.62
C GLU A 187 -24.59 -6.71 15.19
N LEU A 188 -23.53 -7.40 14.74
CA LEU A 188 -23.45 -7.98 13.40
C LEU A 188 -24.24 -9.29 13.27
N THR A 189 -24.23 -10.13 14.31
CA THR A 189 -24.89 -11.44 14.30
C THR A 189 -26.32 -11.39 14.82
N GLY A 190 -26.66 -10.39 15.65
CA GLY A 190 -27.91 -10.34 16.41
C GLY A 190 -27.96 -11.31 17.58
N GLU A 191 -26.85 -11.99 17.89
CA GLU A 191 -26.75 -12.98 18.94
C GLU A 191 -25.99 -12.42 20.14
N GLN A 192 -26.36 -12.81 21.35
CA GLN A 192 -25.59 -12.48 22.55
C GLN A 192 -24.38 -13.41 22.66
N ILE A 193 -23.20 -12.85 22.87
CA ILE A 193 -21.93 -13.59 22.82
C ILE A 193 -21.32 -13.61 24.21
N GLU A 194 -21.24 -14.79 24.83
CA GLU A 194 -20.52 -14.95 26.09
C GLU A 194 -19.01 -15.11 25.81
N VAL A 195 -18.20 -14.20 26.36
CA VAL A 195 -16.74 -14.30 26.32
C VAL A 195 -16.29 -15.08 27.56
N THR A 196 -15.72 -16.26 27.34
CA THR A 196 -15.11 -17.08 28.40
C THR A 196 -13.59 -16.87 28.43
N ALA A 197 -12.98 -17.04 29.61
CA ALA A 197 -11.56 -16.79 29.85
C ALA A 197 -10.65 -17.94 29.36
#